data_AF-C9RC68-F1
#
_entry.id   AF-C9RC68-F1
#
_cell.length_a   1.000
_cell.length_b   1.000
_cell.length_c   1.000
_cell.angle_alpha   90.00
_cell.angle_beta   90.00
_cell.angle_gamma   90.00
#
_symmetry.space_group_name_H-M   'P 1'
#
loop_
_entity.id
_entity.type
_entity.pdbx_description
1 polymer ?
#
loop_
_entity_poly.entity_id
_entity_poly.type
_entity_poly.pdbx_seq_one_letter_code
_entity_poly.pdbx_strand_id
1 'polypeptide(L)'
;MLPTRTPTHLREILSSFSPGDRLLVSWKNVCKDSTTRPTTGTVVDTTDRLVVLRSPEGFHFCVSLSDLASGVTLRKARGGRS
;
A
#
# COMPACT_ATOMS: atom_id res chain seq x y z
N MET A 1 -11.36 1.45 22.74
CA MET A 1 -11.97 1.05 21.45
C MET A 1 -11.10 1.61 20.34
N LEU A 2 -10.49 0.76 19.50
CA LEU A 2 -9.75 1.23 18.33
C LEU A 2 -10.74 1.74 17.28
N PRO A 3 -10.48 2.86 16.60
CA PRO A 3 -11.38 3.36 15.57
C PRO A 3 -11.42 2.34 14.43
N THR A 4 -12.57 1.69 14.25
CA THR A 4 -12.88 0.92 13.05
C THR A 4 -12.80 1.87 11.87
N ARG A 5 -11.74 1.77 11.06
CA ARG A 5 -11.62 2.55 9.83
C ARG A 5 -12.84 2.25 8.97
N THR A 6 -13.67 3.26 8.74
CA THR A 6 -14.85 3.11 7.89
C THR A 6 -14.40 2.85 6.44
N PRO A 7 -15.20 2.14 5.62
CA PRO A 7 -14.88 1.90 4.21
C PRO A 7 -14.56 3.19 3.46
N THR A 8 -15.24 4.30 3.79
CA THR A 8 -14.98 5.64 3.23
C THR A 8 -13.56 6.11 3.50
N HIS A 9 -13.09 6.03 4.75
CA HIS A 9 -11.74 6.44 5.12
C HIS A 9 -10.66 5.58 4.45
N LEU A 10 -10.93 4.29 4.22
CA LEU A 10 -10.01 3.41 3.49
C LEU A 10 -9.88 3.80 2.01
N ARG A 11 -10.98 4.24 1.38
CA ARG A 11 -10.96 4.77 0.00
C ARG A 11 -10.16 6.05 -0.09
N GLU A 12 -10.35 6.97 0.86
CA GLU A 12 -9.60 8.22 0.93
C GLU A 12 -8.09 7.95 0.99
N ILE A 13 -7.66 6.96 1.79
CA ILE A 13 -6.26 6.53 1.85
C ILE A 13 -5.77 6.08 0.47
N LEU A 14 -6.50 5.21 -0.23
CA LEU A 14 -6.11 4.74 -1.56
C LEU A 14 -6.03 5.89 -2.58
N SER A 15 -6.99 6.81 -2.56
CA SER A 15 -7.00 7.98 -3.45
C SER A 15 -5.93 9.03 -3.12
N SER A 16 -5.29 8.95 -1.95
CA SER A 16 -4.21 9.87 -1.57
C SER A 16 -2.88 9.60 -2.27
N PHE A 17 -2.78 8.46 -2.97
CA PHE A 17 -1.61 8.03 -3.70
C PHE A 17 -1.78 8.31 -5.19
N SER A 18 -0.71 8.79 -5.82
CA SER A 18 -0.66 9.07 -7.25
C SER A 18 0.35 8.16 -7.95
N PRO A 19 0.14 7.83 -9.25
CA PRO A 19 1.17 7.17 -10.05
C PRO A 19 2.53 7.87 -9.93
N GLY A 20 3.58 7.10 -9.68
CA GLY A 20 4.93 7.58 -9.40
C GLY A 20 5.28 7.76 -7.92
N ASP A 21 4.30 7.78 -7.02
CA ASP A 21 4.56 7.79 -5.58
C ASP A 21 5.30 6.52 -5.15
N ARG A 22 6.34 6.67 -4.32
CA ARG A 22 6.98 5.54 -3.66
C ARG A 22 6.28 5.26 -2.35
N LEU A 23 5.78 4.05 -2.14
CA LEU A 23 5.10 3.65 -0.92
C LEU A 23 5.91 2.59 -0.16
N LEU A 24 5.83 2.67 1.16
CA LEU A 24 6.17 1.62 2.09
C LEU A 24 4.89 0.88 2.46
N VAL A 25 4.96 -0.44 2.40
CA VAL A 25 3.85 -1.35 2.71
C VAL A 25 4.23 -2.15 3.95
N SER A 26 3.42 -2.06 5.00
CA SER A 26 3.57 -2.86 6.20
C SER A 26 2.43 -3.88 6.28
N TRP A 27 2.79 -5.14 6.10
CA TRP A 27 1.89 -6.28 6.13
C TRP A 27 1.73 -6.76 7.58
N LYS A 28 0.49 -6.79 8.10
CA LYS A 28 0.21 -7.30 9.44
C LYS A 28 0.21 -8.84 9.43
N ASN A 29 0.84 -9.46 10.43
CA ASN A 29 0.75 -10.90 10.76
C ASN A 29 1.20 -11.94 9.73
N VAL A 30 2.10 -11.64 8.78
CA VAL A 30 2.53 -12.67 7.81
C VAL A 30 4.04 -12.82 7.73
N CYS A 31 4.47 -14.09 7.65
CA CYS A 31 5.84 -14.53 7.49
C CYS A 31 6.57 -13.77 6.37
N LYS A 32 7.87 -13.56 6.61
CA LYS A 32 8.82 -12.79 5.80
C LYS A 32 9.12 -13.44 4.43
N ASP A 33 8.13 -13.64 3.57
CA ASP A 33 8.39 -13.93 2.16
C ASP A 33 8.32 -12.63 1.36
N SER A 34 9.48 -12.04 1.08
CA SER A 34 9.63 -10.76 0.39
C SER A 34 9.13 -10.79 -1.06
N THR A 35 9.10 -11.97 -1.69
CA THR A 35 8.58 -12.18 -3.06
C THR A 35 7.06 -12.12 -3.13
N THR A 36 6.35 -12.55 -2.08
CA THR A 36 4.87 -12.49 -2.05
C THR A 36 4.35 -11.24 -1.36
N ARG A 37 5.16 -10.62 -0.49
CA ARG A 37 4.78 -9.44 0.31
C ARG A 37 5.88 -8.38 0.33
N PRO A 38 6.12 -7.72 -0.82
CA PRO A 38 7.08 -6.62 -0.90
C PRO A 38 6.70 -5.50 0.08
N THR A 39 7.71 -4.97 0.77
CA THR A 39 7.54 -3.90 1.77
C THR A 39 7.67 -2.50 1.17
N THR A 40 7.99 -2.43 -0.13
CA THR A 40 8.13 -1.16 -0.86
C THR A 40 7.62 -1.34 -2.28
N GLY A 41 7.13 -0.26 -2.88
CA GLY A 41 6.76 -0.26 -4.30
C GLY A 41 6.50 1.14 -4.82
N THR A 42 6.54 1.30 -6.14
CA THR A 42 6.14 2.54 -6.82
C THR A 42 4.72 2.38 -7.35
N VAL A 43 3.86 3.35 -7.09
CA VAL A 43 2.48 3.34 -7.58
C VAL A 43 2.51 3.40 -9.11
N VAL A 44 1.86 2.44 -9.73
CA VAL A 44 1.64 2.40 -11.18
C VAL A 44 0.26 2.92 -11.50
N ASP A 45 -0.74 2.52 -10.70
CA ASP A 45 -2.13 2.89 -10.91
C ASP A 45 -2.92 2.86 -9.60
N THR A 46 -4.03 3.58 -9.55
CA THR A 46 -4.93 3.65 -8.40
C THR A 46 -6.39 3.54 -8.82
N THR A 47 -7.17 2.84 -8.00
CA THR A 47 -8.63 2.72 -8.15
C THR A 47 -9.30 3.06 -6.82
N ASP A 48 -10.63 3.10 -6.79
CA ASP A 48 -11.41 3.24 -5.57
C ASP A 48 -11.27 2.04 -4.62
N ARG A 49 -10.70 0.92 -5.07
CA ARG A 49 -10.64 -0.36 -4.32
C ARG A 49 -9.24 -0.90 -4.09
N LEU A 50 -8.25 -0.48 -4.86
CA LEU A 50 -6.87 -0.95 -4.72
C LEU A 50 -5.87 0.05 -5.28
N VAL A 51 -4.62 -0.05 -4.82
CA VAL A 51 -3.45 0.57 -5.44
C VAL A 51 -2.60 -0.52 -6.08
N VAL A 52 -2.16 -0.28 -7.31
CA VAL A 52 -1.22 -1.13 -8.04
C VAL A 52 0.18 -0.58 -7.85
N LEU A 53 1.09 -1.44 -7.42
CA LEU A 53 2.47 -1.13 -7.09
C LEU A 53 3.42 -1.99 -7.93
N ARG A 54 4.50 -1.38 -8.38
CA ARG A 54 5.66 -2.08 -8.94
C ARG A 54 6.72 -2.23 -7.87
N SER A 55 7.14 -3.45 -7.59
CA SER A 55 8.21 -3.73 -6.65
C SER A 55 9.58 -3.30 -7.22
N PRO A 56 10.60 -3.10 -6.38
CA PRO A 56 11.97 -2.85 -6.84
C PRO A 56 12.52 -3.96 -7.76
N GLU A 57 12.09 -5.21 -7.54
CA GLU A 57 12.48 -6.38 -8.32
C GLU A 57 11.73 -6.47 -9.67
N GLY A 58 10.80 -5.55 -9.93
CA GLY A 58 10.17 -5.36 -11.23
C GLY A 58 8.84 -6.05 -11.45
N PHE A 59 8.32 -6.80 -10.46
CA PHE A 59 6.99 -7.41 -10.53
C PHE A 59 5.90 -6.46 -10.02
N HIS A 60 4.65 -6.72 -10.43
CA HIS A 60 3.50 -5.94 -9.98
C HIS A 60 2.77 -6.67 -8.86
N PHE A 61 2.31 -5.89 -7.87
CA PHE A 61 1.46 -6.36 -6.78
C PHE A 61 0.45 -5.27 -6.43
N CYS A 62 -0.59 -5.61 -5.70
CA CYS A 62 -1.61 -4.65 -5.31
C CYS A 62 -1.89 -4.69 -3.82
N VAL A 63 -2.31 -3.55 -3.28
CA VAL A 63 -2.86 -3.44 -1.92
C VAL A 63 -4.30 -3.00 -2.04
N SER A 64 -5.20 -3.89 -1.63
CA SER A 64 -6.63 -3.68 -1.71
C SER A 64 -7.20 -3.02 -0.46
N LEU A 65 -8.44 -2.55 -0.58
CA LEU A 65 -9.24 -2.04 0.53
C LEU A 65 -9.42 -3.11 1.63
N SER A 66 -9.54 -4.38 1.25
CA SER A 66 -9.62 -5.53 2.17
C SER A 66 -8.32 -5.73 2.94
N ASP A 67 -7.17 -5.53 2.29
CA ASP A 67 -5.87 -5.58 2.96
C ASP A 67 -5.75 -4.46 4.00
N LEU A 68 -6.16 -3.24 3.64
CA LEU A 68 -6.17 -2.11 4.57
C LEU A 68 -7.13 -2.35 5.74
N ALA A 69 -8.30 -2.94 5.49
CA ALA A 69 -9.27 -3.31 6.53
C ALA A 69 -8.72 -4.40 7.46
N SER A 70 -7.90 -5.32 6.93
CA SER A 70 -7.22 -6.36 7.68
C SER A 70 -6.02 -5.85 8.49
N GLY A 71 -5.62 -4.59 8.28
CA GLY A 71 -4.57 -3.90 9.02
C GLY A 71 -3.25 -3.75 8.27
N VAL A 72 -3.21 -4.00 6.97
CA VAL A 72 -2.09 -3.56 6.12
C VAL A 72 -2.06 -2.03 6.12
N THR A 73 -0.86 -1.46 6.15
CA THR A 73 -0.69 0.00 6.12
C THR A 73 0.20 0.42 4.96
N LEU A 74 -0.21 1.51 4.31
CA LEU A 74 0.51 2.17 3.25
C LEU A 74 1.00 3.52 3.76
N ARG A 75 2.24 3.87 3.46
CA ARG A 75 2.82 5.18 3.77
C ARG A 75 3.65 5.67 2.59
N LYS A 76 3.53 6.94 2.19
CA LYS A 76 4.48 7.53 1.23
C LYS A 76 5.89 7.47 1.82
N ALA A 77 6.83 6.91 1.07
CA ALA A 77 8.25 6.97 1.39
C ALA A 77 8.65 8.45 1.28
N ARG A 78 9.04 9.06 2.42
CA ARG A 78 9.64 10.39 2.36
C ARG A 78 10.95 10.25 1.59
N GLY A 79 10.99 10.86 0.40
CA GLY A 79 12.24 11.00 -0.33
C GLY A 79 13.26 11.66 0.60
N GLY A 80 14.33 10.95 0.93
CA GLY A 80 15.54 11.60 1.40
C GLY A 80 15.96 12.55 0.28
N ARG A 81 15.98 13.84 0.57
CA ARG A 81 16.73 14.81 -0.23
C ARG A 81 18.16 14.29 -0.31
N SER A 82 18.67 14.08 -1.51
CA SER A 82 20.09 14.11 -1.82
C SER A 82 20.30 15.29 -2.75
#